data_AF-R6HF42-F1
#
_entry.id   AF-R6HF42-F1
#
_cell.length_a   1.000
_cell.length_b   1.000
_cell.length_c   1.000
_cell.angle_alpha   90.00
_cell.angle_beta   90.00
_cell.angle_gamma   90.00
#
_symmetry.space_group_name_H-M   'P 1'
#
loop_
_entity.id
_entity.type
_entity.pdbx_description
1 polymer ?
#
loop_
_entity_poly.entity_id
_entity_poly.type
_entity_poly.pdbx_seq_one_letter_code
_entity_poly.pdbx_strand_id
1 'polypeptide(L)'
;MYRVLDCNVDEGGVLIGGEYFKSTKLAAHIKGCTRAVLLAATLGAKADIMLRRMAVANIAEGAAGQAVCTALIETYCDETEAKISAEYGGLHFKPRFSPGYADWALTDQPRLLKMLDAPKRIGLTVTAGGMLAPVKSVTAIIGITNECENKASNCKNCENNANCIYKKL
;
A
#
# COMPACT_ATOMS: atom_id res chain seq x y z
N MET A 1 -5.06 9.85 -0.52
CA MET A 1 -4.21 10.92 -1.07
C MET A 1 -3.04 10.30 -1.81
N TYR A 2 -2.49 10.97 -2.83
CA TYR A 2 -1.36 10.42 -3.58
C TYR A 2 -0.44 11.51 -4.13
N ARG A 3 0.74 11.09 -4.60
CA ARG A 3 1.66 11.86 -5.44
C ARG A 3 2.23 10.95 -6.52
N VAL A 4 2.43 11.48 -7.72
CA VAL A 4 3.16 10.77 -8.78
C VAL A 4 4.53 11.41 -8.90
N LEU A 5 5.57 10.59 -8.83
CA LEU A 5 6.97 11.02 -8.82
C LEU A 5 7.76 10.17 -9.81
N ASP A 6 8.83 10.74 -10.35
CA ASP A 6 9.80 9.98 -11.13
C ASP A 6 10.50 8.95 -10.24
N CYS A 7 10.75 7.77 -10.82
CA CYS A 7 11.49 6.70 -10.17
C CYS A 7 12.61 6.16 -11.05
N ASN A 8 13.69 5.76 -10.41
CA ASN A 8 14.79 5.02 -11.02
C ASN A 8 15.05 3.75 -10.21
N VAL A 9 15.26 2.64 -10.90
CA VAL A 9 15.40 1.31 -10.33
C VAL A 9 16.80 0.78 -10.63
N ASP A 10 17.50 0.33 -9.60
CA ASP A 10 18.77 -0.40 -9.72
C ASP A 10 18.62 -1.83 -9.15
N GLU A 11 19.73 -2.56 -9.04
CA GLU A 11 19.72 -3.95 -8.54
C GLU A 11 19.38 -4.06 -7.05
N GLY A 12 19.62 -3.01 -6.26
CA GLY A 12 19.50 -3.00 -4.81
C GLY A 12 18.26 -2.28 -4.26
N GLY A 13 17.58 -1.48 -5.07
CA GLY A 13 16.47 -0.66 -4.61
C GLY A 13 15.91 0.30 -5.64
N VAL A 14 15.18 1.29 -5.12
CA VAL A 14 14.47 2.28 -5.95
C VAL A 14 14.68 3.68 -5.39
N LEU A 15 15.10 4.59 -6.25
CA LEU A 15 15.11 6.04 -6.00
C LEU A 15 13.77 6.63 -6.48
N ILE A 16 13.00 7.27 -5.59
CA ILE A 16 11.73 7.91 -5.95
C ILE A 16 11.71 9.32 -5.41
N GLY A 17 11.52 10.32 -6.27
CA GLY A 17 11.44 11.73 -5.87
C GLY A 17 12.60 12.20 -4.97
N GLY A 18 13.81 11.66 -5.18
CA GLY A 18 15.01 11.98 -4.41
C GLY A 18 15.27 11.13 -3.16
N GLU A 19 14.36 10.21 -2.80
CA GLU A 19 14.51 9.31 -1.65
C GLU A 19 14.79 7.87 -2.11
N TYR A 20 15.85 7.25 -1.60
CA TYR A 20 16.22 5.87 -1.94
C TYR A 20 15.67 4.86 -0.92
N PHE A 21 15.01 3.82 -1.42
CA PHE A 21 14.48 2.70 -0.65
C PHE A 21 15.21 1.42 -1.03
N LYS A 22 15.90 0.81 -0.06
CA LYS A 22 16.64 -0.44 -0.27
C LYS A 22 15.69 -1.63 -0.16
N SER A 23 15.45 -2.30 -1.28
CA SER A 23 14.66 -3.53 -1.36
C SER A 23 14.81 -4.10 -2.77
N THR A 24 15.37 -5.31 -2.84
CA THR A 24 15.53 -6.02 -4.11
C THR A 24 14.18 -6.47 -4.67
N LYS A 25 13.21 -6.77 -3.80
CA LYS A 25 11.86 -7.18 -4.20
C LYS A 25 11.05 -6.00 -4.72
N LEU A 26 11.16 -4.82 -4.11
CA LEU A 26 10.56 -3.59 -4.64
C LEU A 26 11.18 -3.22 -5.99
N ALA A 27 12.51 -3.26 -6.09
CA ALA A 27 13.21 -2.99 -7.35
C ALA A 27 12.73 -3.91 -8.48
N ALA A 28 12.67 -5.22 -8.22
CA ALA A 28 12.13 -6.18 -9.19
C ALA A 28 10.66 -5.93 -9.52
N HIS A 29 9.83 -5.58 -8.52
CA HIS A 29 8.38 -5.36 -8.67
C HIS A 29 8.04 -4.22 -9.63
N ILE A 30 8.78 -3.10 -9.54
CA ILE A 30 8.58 -1.92 -10.39
C ILE A 30 9.67 -1.74 -11.44
N LYS A 31 10.42 -2.79 -11.77
CA LYS A 31 11.41 -2.77 -12.84
C LYS A 31 10.78 -2.28 -14.16
N GLY A 32 11.49 -1.42 -14.88
CA GLY A 32 11.01 -0.81 -16.13
C GLY A 32 10.03 0.36 -15.94
N CYS A 33 9.59 0.65 -14.71
CA CYS A 33 8.78 1.84 -14.44
C CYS A 33 9.68 3.08 -14.35
N THR A 34 9.27 4.18 -15.00
CA THR A 34 9.96 5.48 -14.91
C THR A 34 9.26 6.45 -13.95
N ARG A 35 8.02 6.14 -13.57
CA ARG A 35 7.23 6.90 -12.59
C ARG A 35 6.55 5.93 -11.63
N ALA A 36 6.27 6.42 -10.44
CA ALA A 36 5.51 5.70 -9.44
C ALA A 36 4.53 6.60 -8.70
N VAL A 37 3.38 6.04 -8.34
CA VAL A 37 2.45 6.63 -7.39
C VAL A 37 2.89 6.28 -5.99
N LEU A 38 3.03 7.29 -5.14
CA LEU A 38 3.03 7.15 -3.69
C LEU A 38 1.60 7.36 -3.20
N LEU A 39 1.05 6.38 -2.52
CA LEU A 39 -0.31 6.39 -1.98
C LEU A 39 -0.27 6.37 -0.44
N ALA A 40 -1.13 7.17 0.18
CA ALA A 40 -1.50 7.02 1.58
C ALA A 40 -3.01 7.22 1.76
N ALA A 41 -3.63 6.37 2.56
CA ALA A 41 -5.05 6.41 2.87
C ALA A 41 -5.30 6.00 4.32
N THR A 42 -6.32 6.58 4.93
CA THR A 42 -6.76 6.21 6.27
C THR A 42 -8.25 6.48 6.42
N LEU A 43 -8.96 5.63 7.17
CA LEU A 43 -10.34 5.92 7.60
C LEU A 43 -10.41 6.94 8.75
N GLY A 44 -9.25 7.34 9.30
CA GLY A 44 -9.16 8.34 10.35
C GLY A 44 -9.38 7.77 11.76
N ALA A 45 -8.98 8.54 12.77
CA ALA A 45 -9.03 8.12 14.18
C ALA A 45 -10.46 7.84 14.69
N LYS A 46 -11.49 8.40 14.04
CA LYS A 46 -12.89 8.13 14.38
C LYS A 46 -13.28 6.66 14.13
N ALA A 47 -12.71 6.03 13.10
CA ALA A 47 -12.92 4.61 12.85
C ALA A 47 -12.33 3.76 13.99
N ASP A 48 -11.12 4.08 14.44
CA ASP A 48 -10.48 3.38 15.57
C ASP A 48 -11.29 3.52 16.86
N ILE A 49 -11.83 4.72 17.15
CA ILE A 49 -12.70 4.96 18.32
C ILE A 49 -13.99 4.15 18.22
N MET A 50 -14.64 4.14 17.05
CA MET A 50 -15.86 3.36 16.82
C MET A 50 -15.61 1.86 17.02
N LEU A 51 -14.54 1.32 16.42
CA LEU A 51 -14.19 -0.09 16.53
C LEU A 51 -13.91 -0.51 17.97
N ARG A 52 -13.23 0.34 18.75
CA ARG A 52 -13.01 0.10 20.18
C ARG A 52 -14.31 0.05 20.97
N ARG A 53 -15.24 0.98 20.70
CA ARG A 53 -16.56 1.00 21.36
C ARG A 53 -17.38 -0.25 21.04
N MET A 54 -17.41 -0.65 19.76
CA MET A 54 -18.11 -1.88 19.34
C MET A 54 -17.51 -3.11 20.01
N ALA A 55 -16.18 -3.24 20.02
CA ALA A 55 -15.52 -4.40 20.62
C ALA A 55 -15.74 -4.53 22.13
N VAL A 56 -15.87 -3.40 22.85
CA VAL A 56 -16.21 -3.40 24.29
C VAL A 56 -17.67 -3.79 24.51
N ALA A 57 -18.58 -3.36 23.65
CA ALA A 57 -20.00 -3.69 23.76
C ALA A 57 -20.28 -5.15 23.38
N ASN A 58 -19.69 -5.62 22.27
CA ASN A 58 -19.84 -6.97 21.75
C ASN A 58 -18.63 -7.34 20.88
N ILE A 59 -17.91 -8.40 21.26
CA ILE A 59 -16.71 -8.85 20.55
C ILE A 59 -17.01 -9.24 19.09
N ALA A 60 -18.15 -9.90 18.84
CA ALA A 60 -18.53 -10.32 17.49
C ALA A 60 -18.83 -9.11 16.59
N GLU A 61 -19.52 -8.10 17.11
CA GLU A 61 -19.76 -6.85 16.39
C GLU A 61 -18.46 -6.07 16.15
N GLY A 62 -17.56 -6.04 17.15
CA GLY A 62 -16.23 -5.48 16.98
C GLY A 62 -15.45 -6.15 15.84
N ALA A 63 -15.46 -7.48 15.78
CA ALA A 63 -14.82 -8.25 14.71
C ALA A 63 -15.47 -7.98 13.34
N ALA A 64 -16.81 -7.95 13.27
CA ALA A 64 -17.52 -7.59 12.05
C ALA A 64 -17.17 -6.15 11.60
N GLY A 65 -17.12 -5.20 12.52
CA GLY A 65 -16.70 -3.82 12.25
C GLY A 65 -15.27 -3.75 11.72
N GLN A 66 -14.35 -4.54 12.29
CA GLN A 66 -12.97 -4.62 11.80
C GLN A 66 -12.91 -5.09 10.34
N ALA A 67 -13.69 -6.12 9.99
CA ALA A 67 -13.77 -6.63 8.62
C ALA A 67 -14.36 -5.59 7.66
N VAL A 68 -15.44 -4.91 8.06
CA VAL A 68 -16.05 -3.82 7.28
C VAL A 68 -15.06 -2.69 7.04
N CYS A 69 -14.35 -2.23 8.07
CA CYS A 69 -13.37 -1.16 7.92
C CYS A 69 -12.18 -1.58 7.04
N THR A 70 -11.74 -2.85 7.10
CA THR A 70 -10.73 -3.38 6.19
C THR A 70 -11.24 -3.37 4.74
N ALA A 71 -12.45 -3.87 4.50
CA ALA A 71 -13.03 -3.86 3.16
C ALA A 71 -13.17 -2.42 2.62
N LEU A 72 -13.62 -1.49 3.46
CA LEU A 72 -13.82 -0.09 3.09
C LEU A 72 -12.52 0.61 2.69
N ILE A 73 -11.42 0.41 3.43
CA ILE A 73 -10.14 1.04 3.08
C ILE A 73 -9.56 0.44 1.79
N GLU A 74 -9.73 -0.86 1.56
CA GLU A 74 -9.30 -1.51 0.30
C GLU A 74 -10.11 -0.99 -0.89
N THR A 75 -11.44 -0.90 -0.77
CA THR A 75 -12.29 -0.33 -1.82
C THR A 75 -11.90 1.12 -2.12
N TYR A 76 -11.63 1.93 -1.10
CA TYR A 76 -11.16 3.30 -1.30
C TYR A 76 -9.82 3.35 -2.06
N CYS A 77 -8.88 2.45 -1.74
CA CYS A 77 -7.60 2.36 -2.45
C CYS A 77 -7.80 1.94 -3.91
N ASP A 78 -8.62 0.92 -4.18
CA ASP A 78 -8.91 0.44 -5.53
C ASP A 78 -9.59 1.53 -6.39
N GLU A 79 -10.56 2.26 -5.83
CA GLU A 79 -11.19 3.40 -6.50
C GLU A 79 -10.21 4.54 -6.76
N THR A 80 -9.31 4.80 -5.80
CA THR A 80 -8.28 5.83 -5.96
C THR A 80 -7.32 5.46 -7.08
N GLU A 81 -6.90 4.20 -7.16
CA GLU A 81 -6.06 3.71 -8.25
C GLU A 81 -6.76 3.77 -9.61
N ALA A 82 -8.04 3.39 -9.67
CA ALA A 82 -8.81 3.50 -10.91
C ALA A 82 -8.90 4.94 -11.40
N LYS A 83 -9.13 5.90 -10.49
CA LYS A 83 -9.15 7.34 -10.81
C LYS A 83 -7.80 7.82 -11.35
N ILE A 84 -6.70 7.48 -10.68
CA ILE A 84 -5.35 7.84 -11.14
C ILE A 84 -5.07 7.17 -12.49
N SER A 85 -5.37 5.88 -12.65
CA SER A 85 -5.15 5.17 -13.92
C SER A 85 -5.91 5.80 -15.09
N ALA A 86 -7.11 6.32 -14.86
CA ALA A 86 -7.88 7.03 -15.89
C ALA A 86 -7.24 8.37 -16.29
N GLU A 87 -6.63 9.10 -15.35
CA GLU A 87 -5.91 10.36 -15.63
C GLU A 87 -4.64 10.12 -16.47
N TYR A 88 -4.00 8.97 -16.31
CA TYR A 88 -2.75 8.57 -16.98
C TYR A 88 -3.00 7.64 -18.18
N GLY A 89 -4.12 7.80 -18.87
CA GLY A 89 -4.66 6.87 -19.88
C GLY A 89 -3.64 6.15 -20.78
N GLY A 90 -3.85 4.86 -21.00
CA GLY A 90 -2.97 3.99 -21.80
C GLY A 90 -1.77 3.42 -21.04
N LEU A 91 -1.58 3.79 -19.76
CA LEU A 91 -0.54 3.24 -18.89
C LEU A 91 -1.07 2.14 -17.96
N HIS A 92 -0.20 1.22 -17.60
CA HIS A 92 -0.46 0.11 -16.68
C HIS A 92 0.14 0.38 -15.30
N PHE A 93 -0.60 -0.05 -14.27
CA PHE A 93 -0.26 0.17 -12.87
C PHE A 93 0.11 -1.17 -12.24
N LYS A 94 1.29 -1.23 -11.63
CA LYS A 94 1.74 -2.39 -10.85
C LYS A 94 0.87 -2.54 -9.58
N PRO A 95 0.75 -3.75 -9.01
CA PRO A 95 0.08 -3.92 -7.72
C PRO A 95 0.71 -3.05 -6.61
N ARG A 96 -0.07 -2.66 -5.60
CA ARG A 96 0.42 -1.97 -4.41
C ARG A 96 1.55 -2.74 -3.74
N PHE A 97 2.66 -2.06 -3.45
CA PHE A 97 3.78 -2.61 -2.68
C PHE A 97 4.10 -1.66 -1.52
N SER A 98 4.29 -2.19 -0.31
CA SER A 98 4.32 -1.39 0.91
C SER A 98 5.53 -1.72 1.79
N PRO A 99 6.04 -0.77 2.60
CA PRO A 99 7.04 -1.06 3.62
C PRO A 99 6.55 -2.16 4.56
N GLY A 100 7.45 -3.07 4.94
CA GLY A 100 7.12 -4.27 5.72
C GLY A 100 6.70 -5.49 4.87
N TYR A 101 6.57 -5.33 3.55
CA TYR A 101 6.35 -6.45 2.63
C TYR A 101 7.68 -6.97 2.04
N ALA A 102 7.81 -8.30 1.99
CA ALA A 102 9.01 -9.00 1.51
C ALA A 102 10.30 -8.50 2.21
N ASP A 103 11.29 -8.00 1.46
CA ASP A 103 12.55 -7.49 2.02
C ASP A 103 12.54 -5.96 2.27
N TRP A 104 11.42 -5.28 2.06
CA TRP A 104 11.36 -3.84 2.27
C TRP A 104 11.15 -3.49 3.73
N ALA A 105 12.14 -2.79 4.32
CA ALA A 105 12.16 -2.45 5.73
C ALA A 105 10.95 -1.58 6.15
N LEU A 106 10.25 -2.02 7.20
CA LEU A 106 9.16 -1.27 7.82
C LEU A 106 9.62 0.11 8.33
N THR A 107 10.91 0.27 8.66
CA THR A 107 11.50 1.52 9.12
C THR A 107 11.50 2.64 8.07
N ASP A 108 11.25 2.33 6.79
CA ASP A 108 11.09 3.35 5.74
C ASP A 108 9.69 3.98 5.72
N GLN A 109 8.74 3.43 6.47
CA GLN A 109 7.36 3.92 6.57
C GLN A 109 7.27 5.43 6.90
N PRO A 110 8.01 6.00 7.87
CA PRO A 110 7.96 7.43 8.16
C PRO A 110 8.48 8.30 7.02
N ARG A 111 9.50 7.84 6.28
CA ARG A 111 10.05 8.57 5.11
C ARG A 111 9.00 8.66 4.01
N LEU A 112 8.31 7.56 3.72
CA LEU A 112 7.19 7.55 2.76
C LEU A 112 6.06 8.51 3.16
N LEU A 113 5.66 8.51 4.45
CA LEU A 113 4.64 9.44 4.94
C LEU A 113 5.09 10.91 4.83
N LYS A 114 6.37 11.20 5.07
CA LYS A 114 6.94 12.55 4.94
C LYS A 114 6.90 13.05 3.50
N MET A 115 7.25 12.22 2.52
CA MET A 115 7.18 12.57 1.08
C MET A 115 5.77 12.98 0.64
N LEU A 116 4.74 12.41 1.29
CA LEU A 116 3.33 12.70 1.06
C LEU A 116 2.81 13.88 1.91
N ASP A 117 3.55 14.33 2.92
CA ASP A 117 3.05 15.22 3.98
C ASP A 117 1.80 14.66 4.68
N ALA A 118 1.72 13.32 4.79
CA ALA A 118 0.56 12.61 5.30
C ALA A 118 0.20 12.94 6.78
N PRO A 119 1.17 13.14 7.70
CA PRO A 119 0.84 13.54 9.08
C PRO A 119 0.04 14.84 9.15
N LYS A 120 0.38 15.83 8.31
CA LYS A 120 -0.31 17.13 8.31
C LYS A 120 -1.62 17.08 7.53
N ARG A 121 -1.63 16.38 6.39
CA ARG A 121 -2.77 16.41 5.46
C ARG A 121 -3.92 15.48 5.86
N ILE A 122 -3.61 14.31 6.40
CA ILE A 122 -4.61 13.27 6.73
C ILE A 122 -4.45 12.70 8.14
N GLY A 123 -3.52 13.24 8.95
CA GLY A 123 -3.29 12.77 10.32
C GLY A 123 -2.68 11.37 10.41
N LEU A 124 -2.14 10.83 9.31
CA LEU A 124 -1.54 9.50 9.28
C LEU A 124 -0.08 9.55 9.74
N THR A 125 0.25 8.77 10.75
CA THR A 125 1.56 8.75 11.41
C THR A 125 2.05 7.31 11.60
N VAL A 126 3.28 7.16 12.12
CA VAL A 126 3.85 5.86 12.52
C VAL A 126 4.06 5.87 14.03
N THR A 127 3.60 4.82 14.70
CA THR A 127 3.86 4.58 16.13
C THR A 127 5.32 4.22 16.38
N ALA A 128 5.75 4.24 17.65
CA ALA A 128 7.10 3.78 18.03
C ALA A 128 7.39 2.33 17.62
N GLY A 129 6.34 1.49 17.50
CA GLY A 129 6.44 0.10 17.05
C GLY A 129 6.42 -0.07 15.52
N GLY A 130 6.46 1.00 14.73
CA GLY A 130 6.47 0.91 13.27
C GLY A 130 5.10 0.74 12.61
N MET A 131 4.02 0.65 13.39
CA MET A 131 2.65 0.51 12.88
C MET A 131 2.06 1.86 12.48
N LEU A 132 1.24 1.89 11.42
CA LEU A 132 0.46 3.06 11.05
C LEU A 132 -0.59 3.41 12.12
N ALA A 133 -0.76 4.70 12.37
CA ALA A 133 -1.83 5.24 13.22
C ALA A 133 -2.49 6.42 12.51
N PRO A 134 -3.81 6.37 12.21
CA PRO A 134 -4.81 5.36 12.61
C PRO A 134 -4.61 3.95 12.03
N VAL A 135 -5.24 2.93 12.63
CA VAL A 135 -4.97 1.50 12.32
C VAL A 135 -5.49 1.09 10.94
N LYS A 136 -6.66 1.59 10.52
CA LYS A 136 -7.24 1.29 9.21
C LYS A 136 -6.70 2.23 8.16
N SER A 137 -5.46 1.94 7.75
CA SER A 137 -4.68 2.77 6.86
C SER A 137 -3.86 1.93 5.90
N VAL A 138 -3.61 2.48 4.72
CA VAL A 138 -2.79 1.87 3.66
C VAL A 138 -1.75 2.89 3.22
N THR A 139 -0.55 2.40 2.96
CA THR A 139 0.49 3.17 2.26
C THR A 139 1.12 2.27 1.23
N ALA A 140 1.39 2.77 0.03
CA ALA A 140 1.96 1.94 -1.03
C ALA A 140 2.76 2.77 -2.05
N ILE A 141 3.65 2.07 -2.74
CA ILE A 141 4.21 2.44 -4.04
C ILE A 141 3.48 1.62 -5.10
N ILE A 142 3.14 2.28 -6.21
CA ILE A 142 2.56 1.66 -7.40
C ILE A 142 3.38 2.13 -8.60
N GLY A 143 4.12 1.23 -9.24
CA GLY A 143 4.86 1.54 -10.45
C GLY A 143 3.93 1.81 -11.64
N ILE A 144 4.27 2.78 -12.47
CA ILE A 144 3.56 3.11 -13.72
C ILE A 144 4.44 2.69 -14.89
N THR A 145 3.89 1.88 -15.80
CA THR A 145 4.61 1.33 -16.96
C THR A 145 3.75 1.40 -18.24
N ASN A 146 4.41 1.43 -19.39
CA ASN A 146 3.77 1.25 -20.70
C ASN A 146 3.49 -0.23 -21.01
N GLU A 147 4.14 -1.15 -20.29
CA GLU A 147 4.05 -2.57 -20.57
C GLU A 147 2.81 -3.16 -19.90
N CYS A 148 1.94 -3.78 -20.71
CA CYS A 148 0.82 -4.54 -20.21
C CYS A 148 1.35 -5.85 -19.61
N GLU A 149 1.69 -5.84 -18.33
CA GLU A 149 1.90 -7.09 -17.62
C GLU A 149 0.53 -7.75 -17.40
N ASN A 150 0.37 -8.95 -17.96
CA ASN A 150 -0.71 -9.83 -17.55
C ASN A 150 -0.66 -9.91 -16.03
N LYS A 151 -1.75 -9.53 -15.34
CA LYS A 151 -1.93 -9.75 -13.90
C LYS A 151 -1.93 -11.25 -13.65
N ALA A 152 -0.77 -11.89 -13.73
CA ALA A 152 -0.58 -13.27 -13.36
C ALA A 152 -1.00 -13.33 -11.89
N SER A 153 -1.98 -14.17 -11.58
CA SER A 153 -2.54 -14.29 -10.26
C SER A 153 -1.41 -14.38 -9.24
N ASN A 154 -1.46 -13.53 -8.19
CA ASN A 154 -0.45 -13.44 -7.13
C ASN A 154 -0.05 -14.82 -6.55
N CYS A 155 -0.92 -15.82 -6.67
CA CYS A 155 -0.61 -17.20 -6.34
C CYS A 155 0.56 -17.76 -7.16
N LYS A 156 0.61 -17.59 -8.49
CA LYS A 156 1.62 -18.21 -9.37
C LYS A 156 3.07 -17.94 -8.93
N ASN A 157 3.33 -16.74 -8.41
CA ASN A 157 4.67 -16.31 -7.98
C ASN A 157 4.86 -16.30 -6.45
N CYS A 158 3.91 -16.83 -5.69
CA CYS A 158 4.00 -16.92 -4.24
C CYS A 158 4.87 -18.11 -3.82
N GLU A 159 5.82 -17.89 -2.92
CA GLU A 159 6.73 -18.93 -2.40
C GLU A 159 5.95 -20.10 -1.74
N ASN A 160 4.77 -19.82 -1.20
CA ASN A 160 3.91 -20.83 -0.58
C ASN A 160 2.84 -21.41 -1.54
N ASN A 161 2.90 -21.14 -2.86
CA ASN A 161 1.87 -21.60 -3.82
C ASN A 161 1.59 -23.10 -3.73
N ALA A 162 2.65 -23.91 -3.64
CA ALA A 162 2.54 -25.36 -3.64
C ALA A 162 1.66 -25.91 -2.49
N ASN A 163 1.65 -25.23 -1.33
CA ASN A 163 1.01 -25.71 -0.10
C ASN A 163 -0.03 -24.73 0.47
N CYS A 164 -0.46 -23.72 -0.29
CA CYS A 164 -1.34 -22.67 0.23
C CYS A 164 -2.80 -23.13 0.28
N ILE A 165 -3.33 -23.33 1.50
CA ILE A 165 -4.74 -23.66 1.76
C ILE A 165 -5.73 -22.54 1.36
N TYR A 166 -5.24 -21.33 1.09
CA TYR A 166 -6.03 -20.17 0.66
C TYR A 166 -5.99 -19.94 -0.86
N LYS A 167 -5.36 -20.84 -1.62
CA LYS A 167 -5.35 -20.79 -3.08
C LYS A 167 -6.78 -20.96 -3.60
N LYS A 168 -7.33 -19.91 -4.21
CA LYS A 168 -8.59 -20.01 -4.94
C LYS A 168 -8.38 -20.93 -6.15
N LEU A 169 -9.25 -21.93 -6.30
CA LEU A 169 -9.32 -22.82 -7.48
C LEU A 169 -9.57 -22.00 -8.75
#